data_AF-A0A350IT90-F1
#
_entry.id   AF-A0A350IT90-F1
#
_cell.length_a   1.000
_cell.length_b   1.000
_cell.length_c   1.000
_cell.angle_alpha   90.00
_cell.angle_beta   90.00
_cell.angle_gamma   90.00
#
_symmetry.space_group_name_H-M   'P 1'
#
loop_
_entity.id
_entity.type
_entity.pdbx_description
1 polymer ?
#
loop_
_entity_poly.entity_id
_entity_poly.type
_entity_poly.pdbx_seq_one_letter_code
_entity_poly.pdbx_strand_id
1 'polypeptide(L)'
;RDALAARPLWLFSSGPLGTATTDPKGRDILEASEPKQFAEFRNILKPRDLRVFLGGLDPSRLGRTERLMRTAPAMRQLMPEGDFRDWPAIEGWAGEIARELGTSTAERN
;
A
#
# COMPACT_ATOMS: atom_id res chain seq x y z
N ARG A 1 8.29 -0.77 -19.22
CA ARG A 1 9.40 -1.06 -18.28
C ARG A 1 10.46 0.03 -18.35
N ASP A 2 11.00 0.31 -19.53
CA ASP A 2 12.14 1.23 -19.72
C ASP A 2 11.87 2.66 -19.24
N ALA A 3 10.64 3.16 -19.43
CA ALA A 3 10.25 4.50 -18.97
C ALA A 3 10.30 4.71 -17.44
N LEU A 4 10.20 3.64 -16.65
CA LEU A 4 10.25 3.71 -15.19
C LEU A 4 11.63 3.36 -14.63
N ALA A 5 12.40 2.52 -15.33
CA ALA A 5 13.74 2.11 -14.90
C ALA A 5 14.74 3.29 -14.86
N ALA A 6 14.51 4.34 -15.66
CA ALA A 6 15.35 5.53 -15.69
C ALA A 6 14.99 6.58 -14.62
N ARG A 7 13.99 6.31 -13.77
CA ARG A 7 13.50 7.27 -12.77
C ARG A 7 13.61 6.67 -11.36
N PRO A 8 13.87 7.49 -10.34
CA PRO A 8 13.64 7.09 -8.96
C PRO A 8 12.20 6.56 -8.79
N LEU A 9 12.07 5.33 -8.32
CA LEU A 9 10.79 4.63 -8.19
C LEU A 9 10.59 4.19 -6.74
N TRP A 10 9.38 4.39 -6.23
CA TRP A 10 8.91 3.84 -4.96
C TRP A 10 7.60 3.10 -5.24
N LEU A 11 7.39 1.95 -4.59
CA LEU A 11 6.15 1.18 -4.72
C LEU A 11 5.43 1.13 -3.39
N PHE A 12 4.10 1.17 -3.43
CA PHE A 12 3.32 0.88 -2.24
C PHE A 12 2.09 0.05 -2.55
N SER A 13 1.61 -0.64 -1.52
CA SER A 13 0.32 -1.31 -1.50
C SER A 13 -0.50 -0.77 -0.34
N SER A 14 -1.82 -0.72 -0.50
CA SER A 14 -2.75 -0.36 0.58
C SER A 14 -3.73 -1.51 0.80
N GLY A 15 -3.78 -1.97 2.04
CA GLY A 15 -4.42 -3.20 2.48
C GLY A 15 -3.50 -3.97 3.42
N PRO A 16 -4.03 -4.68 4.43
CA PRO A 16 -5.43 -5.10 4.60
C PRO A 16 -6.30 -4.09 5.35
N LEU A 17 -7.58 -4.43 5.52
CA LEU A 17 -8.55 -3.66 6.28
C LEU A 17 -8.67 -4.21 7.71
N GLY A 18 -8.95 -3.33 8.68
CA GLY A 18 -9.11 -3.69 10.08
C GLY A 18 -7.93 -3.26 10.95
N THR A 19 -8.00 -3.64 12.22
CA THR A 19 -7.04 -3.25 13.27
C THR A 19 -6.17 -4.40 13.76
N ALA A 20 -6.27 -5.58 13.14
CA ALA A 20 -5.45 -6.72 13.49
C ALA A 20 -3.98 -6.41 13.16
N THR A 21 -3.09 -6.62 14.12
CA THR A 21 -1.64 -6.44 13.94
C THR A 21 -0.95 -7.70 13.41
N THR A 22 -1.61 -8.86 13.55
CA THR A 22 -1.07 -10.15 13.12
C THR A 22 -2.11 -10.97 12.35
N ASP A 23 -1.62 -11.84 11.46
CA ASP A 23 -2.44 -12.83 10.75
C ASP A 23 -2.76 -14.06 11.64
N PRO A 24 -3.62 -14.99 11.21
CA PRO A 24 -3.94 -16.20 11.99
C PRO A 24 -2.74 -17.12 12.28
N LYS A 25 -1.58 -16.88 11.66
CA LYS A 25 -0.33 -17.62 11.87
C LYS A 25 0.66 -16.84 12.75
N GLY A 26 0.27 -15.69 13.30
CA GLY A 26 1.08 -14.83 14.16
C GLY A 26 2.13 -13.99 13.41
N ARG A 27 2.03 -13.88 12.08
CA ARG A 27 2.91 -13.02 11.29
C ARG A 27 2.41 -11.58 11.31
N ASP A 28 3.31 -10.61 11.19
CA ASP A 28 2.91 -9.21 11.01
C ASP A 28 1.96 -9.08 9.82
N ILE A 29 0.87 -8.34 10.03
CA ILE A 29 -0.21 -8.25 9.06
C ILE A 29 0.22 -7.56 7.76
N LEU A 30 1.12 -6.58 7.83
CA LEU A 30 1.61 -5.83 6.68
C LEU A 30 2.58 -6.69 5.88
N GLU A 31 3.47 -7.42 6.55
CA GLU A 31 4.34 -8.40 5.90
C GLU A 31 3.54 -9.51 5.22
N ALA A 32 2.53 -10.06 5.92
CA ALA A 32 1.67 -11.11 5.39
C ALA A 32 0.83 -10.65 4.19
N SER A 33 0.60 -9.34 4.08
CA SER A 33 -0.19 -8.71 3.02
C SER A 33 0.66 -8.11 1.90
N GLU A 34 1.98 -8.32 1.94
CA GLU A 34 2.85 -7.93 0.84
C GLU A 34 2.37 -8.60 -0.47
N PRO A 35 2.09 -7.82 -1.53
CA PRO A 35 1.68 -8.39 -2.81
C PRO A 35 2.78 -9.31 -3.35
N LYS A 36 2.40 -10.50 -3.82
CA LYS A 36 3.36 -11.48 -4.39
C LYS A 36 4.20 -10.89 -5.54
N GLN A 37 3.62 -9.92 -6.25
CA GLN A 37 4.27 -9.20 -7.34
C GLN A 37 5.42 -8.30 -6.87
N PHE A 38 5.50 -7.93 -5.59
CA PHE A 38 6.58 -7.09 -5.07
C PHE A 38 7.94 -7.76 -5.23
N ALA A 39 8.04 -9.08 -5.02
CA ALA A 39 9.28 -9.82 -5.25
C ALA A 39 9.74 -9.72 -6.72
N GLU A 40 8.82 -9.88 -7.66
CA GLU A 40 9.09 -9.72 -9.09
C GLU A 40 9.47 -8.28 -9.42
N PHE A 41 8.69 -7.30 -8.96
CA PHE A 41 8.90 -5.88 -9.23
C PHE A 41 10.19 -5.35 -8.62
N ARG A 42 10.61 -5.88 -7.46
CA ARG A 42 11.89 -5.54 -6.85
C ARG A 42 13.06 -5.90 -7.78
N ASN A 43 13.01 -7.09 -8.37
CA ASN A 43 14.03 -7.55 -9.31
C ASN A 43 13.97 -6.79 -10.64
N ILE A 44 12.75 -6.47 -11.09
CA ILE A 44 12.52 -5.92 -12.43
C ILE A 44 12.75 -4.41 -12.49
N LEU A 45 12.19 -3.69 -11.54
CA LEU A 45 12.11 -2.22 -11.53
C LEU A 45 13.13 -1.58 -10.60
N LYS A 46 13.70 -2.35 -9.65
CA LYS A 46 14.66 -1.87 -8.64
C LYS A 46 14.18 -0.57 -7.95
N PRO A 47 12.97 -0.57 -7.36
CA PRO A 47 12.50 0.58 -6.61
C PRO A 47 13.42 0.86 -5.42
N ARG A 48 13.50 2.13 -5.03
CA ARG A 48 14.25 2.60 -3.86
C ARG A 48 13.62 2.12 -2.55
N ASP A 49 12.30 2.02 -2.51
CA ASP A 49 11.56 1.44 -1.38
C ASP A 49 10.27 0.76 -1.85
N LEU A 50 9.81 -0.21 -1.05
CA LEU A 50 8.49 -0.81 -1.15
C LEU A 50 7.80 -0.73 0.22
N ARG A 51 6.56 -0.26 0.27
CA ARG A 51 5.83 -0.15 1.54
C ARG A 51 4.41 -0.71 1.47
N VAL A 52 3.98 -1.38 2.52
CA VAL A 52 2.58 -1.82 2.68
C VAL A 52 1.96 -0.98 3.78
N PHE A 53 0.82 -0.36 3.48
CA PHE A 53 0.03 0.40 4.45
C PHE A 53 -1.31 -0.29 4.67
N LEU A 54 -1.91 -0.12 5.84
CA LEU A 54 -3.32 -0.48 6.04
C LEU A 54 -4.23 0.27 5.06
N GLY A 55 -5.40 -0.30 4.79
CA GLY A 55 -6.38 0.23 3.86
C GLY A 55 -7.44 1.10 4.53
N GLY A 56 -8.24 1.76 3.70
CA GLY A 56 -9.50 2.36 4.10
C GLY A 56 -10.61 1.90 3.17
N LEU A 57 -11.81 1.70 3.71
CA LEU A 57 -12.99 1.33 2.95
C LEU A 57 -14.14 2.28 3.27
N ASP A 58 -14.47 3.13 2.30
CA ASP A 58 -15.69 3.91 2.27
C ASP A 58 -16.68 3.25 1.27
N PRO A 59 -17.74 2.57 1.75
CA PRO A 59 -18.70 1.92 0.87
C PRO A 59 -19.50 2.85 -0.02
N SER A 60 -19.59 4.14 0.31
CA SER A 60 -20.24 5.11 -0.57
C SER A 60 -19.46 5.29 -1.88
N ARG A 61 -18.15 5.00 -1.87
CA ARG A 61 -17.24 5.06 -3.02
C ARG A 61 -17.10 3.74 -3.77
N LEU A 62 -17.66 2.64 -3.26
CA LEU A 62 -17.66 1.36 -3.95
C LEU A 62 -18.54 1.41 -5.20
N GLY A 63 -18.07 0.75 -6.26
CA GLY A 63 -18.87 0.46 -7.45
C GLY A 63 -20.06 -0.43 -7.13
N ARG A 64 -20.98 -0.57 -8.09
CA ARG A 64 -22.24 -1.32 -7.89
C ARG A 64 -21.98 -2.79 -7.53
N THR A 65 -20.98 -3.40 -8.16
CA THR A 65 -20.63 -4.81 -7.96
C THR A 65 -20.05 -5.05 -6.57
N GLU A 66 -19.07 -4.24 -6.16
CA GLU A 66 -18.44 -4.35 -4.83
C GLU A 66 -19.45 -4.05 -3.71
N ARG A 67 -20.33 -3.07 -3.94
CA ARG A 67 -21.41 -2.74 -3.00
C ARG A 67 -22.39 -3.90 -2.84
N LEU A 68 -22.74 -4.59 -3.94
CA LEU A 68 -23.60 -5.78 -3.90
C LEU A 68 -22.91 -6.93 -3.17
N MET A 69 -21.63 -7.19 -3.45
CA MET A 69 -20.85 -8.23 -2.75
C MET A 69 -20.84 -8.00 -1.23
N ARG A 70 -20.70 -6.74 -0.78
CA ARG A 70 -20.72 -6.36 0.64
C ARG A 70 -22.06 -6.58 1.35
N THR A 71 -23.13 -6.94 0.64
CA THR A 71 -24.40 -7.30 1.28
C THR A 71 -24.33 -8.67 1.95
N ALA A 72 -23.46 -9.57 1.47
CA ALA A 72 -23.22 -10.87 2.09
C ALA A 72 -22.49 -10.70 3.44
N PRO A 73 -22.95 -11.35 4.54
CA PRO A 73 -22.35 -11.19 5.86
C PRO A 73 -20.85 -11.50 5.91
N ALA A 74 -20.41 -12.57 5.24
CA ALA A 74 -19.00 -12.96 5.16
C ALA A 74 -18.15 -11.87 4.48
N MET A 75 -18.65 -11.25 3.41
CA MET A 75 -17.94 -10.16 2.72
C MET A 75 -17.88 -8.90 3.56
N ARG A 76 -18.95 -8.58 4.31
CA ARG A 76 -18.96 -7.42 5.21
C ARG A 76 -17.94 -7.56 6.34
N GLN A 77 -17.69 -8.78 6.83
CA GLN A 77 -16.66 -9.04 7.83
C GLN A 77 -15.24 -8.93 7.25
N LEU A 78 -15.03 -9.40 6.01
CA LEU A 78 -13.74 -9.30 5.32
C LEU A 78 -13.43 -7.87 4.82
N MET A 79 -14.47 -7.06 4.63
CA MET A 79 -14.37 -5.68 4.15
C MET A 79 -15.01 -4.74 5.18
N PRO A 80 -14.44 -4.62 6.38
CA PRO A 80 -14.95 -3.72 7.39
C PRO A 80 -14.86 -2.27 6.91
N GLU A 81 -15.90 -1.52 7.21
CA GLU A 81 -15.96 -0.08 6.93
C GLU A 81 -15.08 0.68 7.90
N GLY A 82 -14.34 1.67 7.38
CA GLY A 82 -13.49 2.52 8.20
C GLY A 82 -12.21 2.93 7.48
N ASP A 83 -11.49 3.83 8.12
CA ASP A 83 -10.13 4.20 7.73
C ASP A 83 -9.15 3.62 8.74
N PHE A 84 -8.30 2.69 8.29
CA PHE A 84 -7.30 2.02 9.14
C PHE A 84 -5.89 2.50 8.83
N ARG A 85 -5.73 3.47 7.92
CA ARG A 85 -4.43 4.01 7.55
C ARG A 85 -3.77 4.72 8.72
N ASP A 86 -2.48 4.44 8.92
CA ASP A 86 -1.61 5.26 9.74
C ASP A 86 -1.17 6.48 8.91
N TRP A 87 -1.94 7.56 9.02
CA TRP A 87 -1.68 8.81 8.32
C TRP A 87 -0.30 9.41 8.64
N PRO A 88 0.13 9.50 9.92
CA PRO A 88 1.49 9.90 10.26
C PRO A 88 2.58 9.07 9.55
N ALA A 89 2.44 7.75 9.48
CA ALA A 89 3.40 6.90 8.78
C ALA A 89 3.42 7.14 7.26
N ILE A 90 2.25 7.37 6.65
CA ILE A 90 2.13 7.71 5.21
C ILE A 90 2.78 9.06 4.92
N GLU A 91 2.50 10.07 5.75
CA GLU A 91 3.06 11.42 5.61
C GLU A 91 4.58 11.41 5.81
N GLY A 92 5.08 10.65 6.79
CA GLY A 92 6.51 10.45 7.00
C GLY A 92 7.20 9.84 5.78
N TRP A 93 6.62 8.78 5.22
CA TRP A 93 7.14 8.15 4.00
C TRP A 93 7.11 9.08 2.78
N ALA A 94 6.03 9.84 2.60
CA ALA A 94 5.96 10.85 1.55
C ALA A 94 7.04 11.95 1.73
N GLY A 95 7.31 12.36 2.97
CA GLY A 95 8.38 13.29 3.31
C GLY A 95 9.78 12.74 2.98
N GLU A 96 10.03 11.46 3.25
CA GLU A 96 11.27 10.76 2.86
C GLU A 96 11.48 10.82 1.34
N ILE A 97 10.45 10.48 0.56
CA ILE A 97 10.48 10.55 -0.91
C ILE A 97 10.78 11.97 -1.39
N ALA A 98 10.09 12.97 -0.85
CA ALA A 98 10.28 14.37 -1.23
C ALA A 98 11.72 14.84 -0.99
N ARG A 99 12.30 14.49 0.17
CA ARG A 99 13.70 14.78 0.51
C ARG A 99 14.65 14.10 -0.48
N GLU A 100 14.48 12.81 -0.76
CA GLU A 100 15.32 12.08 -1.69
C GLU A 100 15.28 12.63 -3.12
N LEU A 101 14.10 13.06 -3.58
CA LEU A 101 13.93 13.70 -4.89
C LEU A 101 14.57 15.10 -4.93
N GLY A 102 14.47 15.86 -3.82
CA GLY A 102 15.11 17.16 -3.67
C GLY A 102 16.64 17.06 -3.73
N THR A 103 17.24 16.12 -2.98
CA THR A 103 18.69 15.86 -3.02
C THR A 103 19.14 15.41 -4.41
N SER A 104 18.40 14.48 -5.05
CA SER A 104 18.73 13.99 -6.40
C SER A 104 18.68 15.09 -7.48
N THR A 105 17.94 16.17 -7.24
CA THR A 105 17.88 17.31 -8.16
C THR A 105 19.04 18.27 -7.95
N ALA A 106 19.50 18.43 -6.71
CA ALA A 106 20.68 19.23 -6.39
C ALA A 106 21.98 18.61 -6.95
N GLU A 107 22.07 17.27 -7.03
CA GLU A 107 23.24 16.55 -7.57
C GLU A 107 23.31 16.52 -9.11
N ARG A 108 22.22 16.89 -9.81
CA ARG A 108 22.17 16.94 -11.28
C ARG A 108 22.44 18.33 -11.86
N ASN A 109 22.56 19.36 -11.02
CA ASN A 109 22.89 20.73 -11.39
C ASN A 109 24.35 21.03 -11.03
#